data_AF-A0AAU2EMQ5-F1
#
_entry.id   AF-A0AAU2EMQ5-F1
#
_cell.length_a   1.000
_cell.length_b   1.000
_cell.length_c   1.000
_cell.angle_alpha   90.00
_cell.angle_beta   90.00
_cell.angle_gamma   90.00
#
_symmetry.space_group_name_H-M   'P 1'
#
loop_
_entity.id
_entity.type
_entity.pdbx_description
1 polymer ?
#
loop_
_entity_poly.entity_id
_entity_poly.type
_entity_poly.pdbx_seq_one_letter_code
_entity_poly.pdbx_strand_id
1 'polypeptide(L)'
;MPLNAVSLNDDIKTNLGDQVLNEVLRNLWPQDCQTCDTPLGKQPPSLCVDIDPVIPMATLHHAACRTSCWNDRGVLHMASGLSWRSRMMNWPIEMGDEGSGPDIWPTLVINPHLEGVRLRQSAAGAWTVGTMDYGRELGLATLGPDFVIDRPVRATAGYTPKSLLIGSTVTVTIGLAQQWSWSGANEPQFIAHIKKRGGIVLGYTTAVHPEHMTSYEDFIQPVVRREIAFGFLPLAA
;
A
#
# COMPACT_ATOMS: atom_id res chain seq x y z
N MET A 1 -6.52 4.78 12.74
CA MET A 1 -7.51 5.75 13.26
C MET A 1 -8.46 5.07 14.25
N PRO A 2 -8.87 5.69 15.37
CA PRO A 2 -9.85 5.10 16.28
C PRO A 2 -11.30 5.23 15.76
N LEU A 3 -12.22 4.36 16.24
CA LEU A 3 -13.63 4.33 15.81
C LEU A 3 -14.37 5.66 15.97
N ASN A 4 -14.08 6.41 17.03
CA ASN A 4 -14.72 7.71 17.31
C ASN A 4 -14.17 8.87 16.48
N ALA A 5 -13.12 8.65 15.68
CA ALA A 5 -12.53 9.68 14.83
C ALA A 5 -13.11 9.67 13.40
N VAL A 6 -14.14 8.87 13.13
CA VAL A 6 -14.75 8.72 11.81
C VAL A 6 -16.28 8.70 11.94
N SER A 7 -16.98 9.29 10.98
CA SER A 7 -18.42 9.18 10.83
C SER A 7 -18.76 7.84 10.18
N LEU A 8 -19.58 7.06 10.88
CA LEU A 8 -19.96 5.70 10.53
C LEU A 8 -21.48 5.57 10.47
N ASN A 9 -21.95 4.89 9.43
CA ASN A 9 -23.33 4.45 9.29
C ASN A 9 -23.53 3.05 9.89
N ASP A 10 -24.71 2.78 10.45
CA ASP A 10 -25.03 1.50 11.12
C ASP A 10 -24.97 0.29 10.17
N ASP A 11 -25.25 0.46 8.88
CA ASP A 11 -25.15 -0.60 7.88
C ASP A 11 -23.69 -1.04 7.70
N ILE A 12 -22.73 -0.11 7.74
CA ILE A 12 -21.31 -0.45 7.66
C ILE A 12 -20.92 -1.33 8.85
N LYS A 13 -21.37 -0.95 10.06
CA LYS A 13 -21.09 -1.72 11.28
C LYS A 13 -21.74 -3.10 11.22
N THR A 14 -22.99 -3.17 10.77
CA THR A 14 -23.75 -4.42 10.62
C THR A 14 -23.08 -5.37 9.63
N ASN A 15 -22.63 -4.87 8.49
CA ASN A 15 -22.07 -5.70 7.42
C ASN A 15 -20.62 -6.12 7.65
N LEU A 16 -19.76 -5.23 8.18
CA LEU A 16 -18.36 -5.55 8.43
C LEU A 16 -18.14 -6.25 9.78
N GLY A 17 -18.95 -5.91 10.78
CA GLY A 17 -18.68 -6.27 12.17
C GLY A 17 -17.48 -5.50 12.76
N ASP A 18 -17.39 -5.52 14.09
CA ASP A 18 -16.43 -4.68 14.81
C ASP A 18 -14.96 -5.05 14.51
N GLN A 19 -14.65 -6.34 14.32
CA GLN A 19 -13.28 -6.78 14.04
C GLN A 19 -12.77 -6.22 12.72
N VAL A 20 -13.52 -6.43 11.63
CA VAL A 20 -13.12 -5.99 10.28
C VAL A 20 -13.12 -4.48 10.20
N LEU A 21 -14.09 -3.81 10.83
CA LEU A 21 -14.11 -2.36 10.90
C LEU A 21 -12.85 -1.80 11.60
N ASN A 22 -12.41 -2.41 12.70
CA ASN A 22 -11.14 -2.03 13.34
C ASN A 22 -9.93 -2.26 12.44
N GLU A 23 -9.90 -3.34 11.65
CA GLU A 23 -8.86 -3.57 10.64
C GLU A 23 -8.88 -2.50 9.54
N VAL A 24 -10.05 -2.17 9.01
CA VAL A 24 -10.26 -1.09 8.03
C VAL A 24 -9.71 0.23 8.56
N LEU A 25 -10.12 0.64 9.77
CA LEU A 25 -9.72 1.93 10.33
C LEU A 25 -8.23 2.00 10.71
N ARG A 26 -7.57 0.86 10.94
CA ARG A 26 -6.10 0.80 11.11
C ARG A 26 -5.35 1.01 9.79
N ASN A 27 -5.97 0.69 8.66
CA ASN A 27 -5.39 0.83 7.33
C ASN A 27 -5.74 2.16 6.63
N LEU A 28 -6.59 2.98 7.25
CA LEU A 28 -6.99 4.27 6.73
C LEU A 28 -6.22 5.41 7.40
N TRP A 29 -5.65 6.26 6.54
CA TRP A 29 -4.83 7.41 6.87
C TRP A 29 -5.46 8.67 6.27
N PRO A 30 -6.16 9.49 7.07
CA PRO A 30 -6.83 10.66 6.53
C PRO A 30 -5.80 11.70 6.05
N GLN A 31 -5.67 11.91 4.73
CA GLN A 31 -5.08 13.13 4.17
C GLN A 31 -6.13 13.89 3.37
N ASP A 32 -6.56 13.34 2.24
CA ASP A 32 -7.38 14.06 1.26
C ASP A 32 -8.74 13.39 1.00
N CYS A 33 -9.78 14.20 0.84
CA CYS A 33 -11.12 13.68 0.56
C CYS A 33 -11.19 13.05 -0.82
N GLN A 34 -11.66 11.80 -0.87
CA GLN A 34 -11.82 11.02 -2.10
C GLN A 34 -12.97 11.48 -3.02
N THR A 35 -13.47 12.70 -2.84
CA THR A 35 -14.50 13.31 -3.70
C THR A 35 -14.08 14.66 -4.23
N CYS A 36 -13.40 15.48 -3.42
CA CYS A 36 -13.06 16.85 -3.79
C CYS A 36 -11.55 17.12 -3.80
N ASP A 37 -10.72 16.12 -3.49
CA ASP A 37 -9.25 16.20 -3.40
C ASP A 37 -8.70 17.28 -2.46
N THR A 38 -9.52 17.79 -1.54
CA THR A 38 -9.07 18.74 -0.52
C THR A 38 -8.79 18.03 0.81
N PRO A 39 -7.88 18.55 1.65
CA PRO A 39 -7.53 17.91 2.91
C PRO A 39 -8.75 17.67 3.82
N LEU A 40 -8.86 16.47 4.40
CA LEU A 40 -9.94 16.07 5.32
C LEU A 40 -10.00 16.95 6.59
N GLY A 41 -8.86 17.51 6.98
CA GLY A 41 -8.78 18.45 8.10
C GLY A 41 -9.04 17.78 9.45
N LYS A 42 -9.67 18.50 10.38
CA LYS A 42 -9.89 18.05 11.76
C LYS A 42 -11.27 17.43 12.02
N GLN A 43 -12.21 17.60 11.09
CA GLN A 43 -13.55 17.03 11.25
C GLN A 43 -13.50 15.53 10.99
N PRO A 44 -14.26 14.70 11.73
CA PRO A 44 -14.33 13.27 11.46
C PRO A 44 -14.73 13.01 10.00
N PRO A 45 -13.90 12.35 9.18
CA PRO A 45 -14.27 11.99 7.82
C PRO A 45 -15.42 10.98 7.84
N SER A 46 -16.23 10.95 6.79
CA SER A 46 -17.21 9.89 6.57
C SER A 46 -16.55 8.70 5.90
N LEU A 47 -16.71 7.52 6.52
CA LEU A 47 -16.34 6.25 5.90
C LEU A 47 -17.45 5.83 4.95
N CYS A 48 -17.10 5.57 3.70
CA CYS A 48 -18.01 5.00 2.72
C CYS A 48 -17.47 3.65 2.28
N VAL A 49 -18.35 2.66 2.10
CA VAL A 49 -18.00 1.34 1.58
C VAL A 49 -18.72 1.14 0.26
N ASP A 50 -17.97 0.94 -0.81
CA ASP A 50 -18.50 0.63 -2.14
C ASP A 50 -18.28 -0.86 -2.43
N ILE A 51 -19.38 -1.59 -2.62
CA ILE A 51 -19.36 -3.01 -2.97
C ILE A 51 -19.44 -3.14 -4.48
N ASP A 52 -18.25 -3.18 -5.09
CA ASP A 52 -18.07 -3.44 -6.50
C ASP A 52 -17.66 -4.91 -6.73
N PRO A 53 -18.15 -5.57 -7.79
CA PRO A 53 -17.77 -6.96 -8.10
C PRO A 53 -16.29 -7.18 -8.36
N VAL A 54 -15.55 -6.13 -8.73
CA VAL A 54 -14.13 -6.20 -9.09
C VAL A 54 -13.26 -5.69 -7.95
N ILE A 55 -13.61 -4.56 -7.34
CA ILE A 55 -12.77 -3.88 -6.34
C ILE A 55 -13.64 -3.29 -5.22
N PRO A 56 -14.12 -4.09 -4.26
CA PRO A 56 -14.82 -3.55 -3.11
C PRO A 56 -13.84 -2.76 -2.24
N MET A 57 -14.22 -1.55 -1.84
CA MET A 57 -13.33 -0.63 -1.11
C MET A 57 -14.05 0.13 -0.01
N ALA A 58 -13.31 0.51 1.02
CA ALA A 58 -13.71 1.51 2.00
C ALA A 58 -12.85 2.77 1.85
N THR A 59 -13.47 3.94 1.74
CA THR A 59 -12.80 5.22 1.47
C THR A 59 -13.25 6.34 2.41
N LEU A 60 -12.37 7.33 2.63
CA LEU A 60 -12.66 8.51 3.46
C LEU A 60 -13.06 9.75 2.64
N HIS A 61 -14.09 10.44 3.12
CA HIS A 61 -14.64 11.64 2.49
C HIS A 61 -14.94 12.72 3.54
N HIS A 62 -15.02 14.00 3.14
CA HIS A 62 -15.73 14.98 3.98
C HIS A 62 -17.20 14.58 4.07
N ALA A 63 -17.79 14.72 5.25
CA ALA A 63 -19.22 14.43 5.45
C ALA A 63 -20.16 15.23 4.52
N ALA A 64 -19.75 16.44 4.13
CA ALA A 64 -20.48 17.28 3.18
C ALA A 64 -20.31 16.83 1.72
N CYS A 65 -19.20 16.18 1.38
CA CYS A 65 -18.98 15.63 0.04
C CYS A 65 -19.71 14.30 -0.15
N ARG A 66 -19.64 13.44 0.87
CA ARG A 66 -20.31 12.14 0.88
C ARG A 66 -20.62 11.73 2.31
N THR A 67 -21.89 11.52 2.60
CA THR A 67 -22.32 10.98 3.89
C THR A 67 -21.92 9.51 4.00
N SER A 68 -21.53 9.07 5.21
CA SER A 68 -21.17 7.68 5.47
C SER A 68 -22.26 6.72 5.00
N CYS A 69 -21.88 5.72 4.19
CA CYS A 69 -22.83 4.78 3.60
C CYS A 69 -22.19 3.42 3.29
N TRP A 70 -23.02 2.38 3.34
CA TRP A 70 -22.79 1.11 2.65
C TRP A 70 -23.48 1.17 1.29
N ASN A 71 -22.71 1.12 0.20
CA ASN A 71 -23.22 1.21 -1.16
C ASN A 71 -23.03 -0.12 -1.89
N ASP A 72 -24.11 -0.87 -2.00
CA ASP A 72 -24.20 -2.15 -2.71
C ASP A 72 -24.98 -2.06 -4.04
N ARG A 73 -25.32 -0.84 -4.46
CA ARG A 73 -26.20 -0.61 -5.61
C ARG A 73 -25.49 -0.60 -6.97
N GLY A 74 -24.21 -0.97 -7.00
CA GLY A 74 -23.39 -1.02 -8.21
C GLY A 74 -23.07 0.33 -8.85
N VAL A 75 -23.44 1.45 -8.20
CA VAL A 75 -23.03 2.80 -8.64
C VAL A 75 -21.68 3.11 -8.01
N LEU A 76 -20.63 3.02 -8.80
CA LEU A 76 -19.28 3.37 -8.36
C LEU A 76 -19.12 4.89 -8.27
N HIS A 77 -18.83 5.38 -7.06
CA HIS A 77 -18.26 6.70 -6.89
C HIS A 77 -16.76 6.57 -7.08
N MET A 78 -16.28 6.82 -8.30
CA MET A 78 -14.85 6.86 -8.55
C MET A 78 -14.20 7.99 -7.75
N ALA A 79 -13.21 7.63 -6.96
CA ALA A 79 -12.36 8.62 -6.32
C ALA A 79 -11.61 9.44 -7.38
N SER A 80 -11.53 10.75 -7.16
CA SER A 80 -10.85 11.71 -8.03
C SER A 80 -9.32 11.53 -8.06
N GLY A 81 -8.77 10.89 -7.01
CA GLY A 81 -7.39 10.43 -6.95
C GLY A 81 -7.08 9.94 -5.54
N LEU A 82 -6.56 8.73 -5.42
CA LEU A 82 -6.11 8.23 -4.11
C LEU A 82 -4.76 8.86 -3.79
N SER A 83 -4.68 9.52 -2.64
CA SER A 83 -3.42 10.06 -2.16
C SER A 83 -2.50 8.90 -1.82
N TRP A 84 -1.24 9.01 -2.22
CA TRP A 84 -0.23 8.00 -1.98
C TRP A 84 1.00 8.64 -1.35
N ARG A 85 1.77 7.83 -0.62
CA ARG A 85 3.06 8.22 -0.06
C ARG A 85 4.05 7.11 -0.23
N SER A 86 5.32 7.47 -0.33
CA SER A 86 6.41 6.51 -0.42
C SER A 86 7.59 6.94 0.43
N ARG A 87 8.43 5.98 0.77
CA ARG A 87 9.71 6.21 1.44
C ARG A 87 10.76 5.23 0.94
N MET A 88 11.94 5.75 0.64
CA MET A 88 13.10 4.94 0.33
C MET A 88 13.82 4.56 1.62
N MET A 89 14.33 3.33 1.66
CA MET A 89 15.16 2.84 2.74
C MET A 89 16.13 1.77 2.27
N ASN A 90 17.22 1.61 3.02
CA ASN A 90 18.18 0.55 2.82
C ASN A 90 17.77 -0.55 3.77
N TRP A 91 17.27 -1.66 3.24
CA TRP A 91 16.94 -2.82 4.04
C TRP A 91 18.20 -3.67 4.20
N PRO A 92 18.84 -3.71 5.38
CA PRO A 92 19.91 -4.65 5.66
C PRO A 92 19.30 -6.05 5.80
N ILE A 93 19.76 -6.97 4.97
CA ILE A 93 19.39 -8.39 5.09
C ILE A 93 20.66 -9.16 5.36
N GLU A 94 20.69 -9.88 6.46
CA GLU A 94 21.76 -10.83 6.75
C GLU A 94 21.58 -12.03 5.82
N MET A 95 22.32 -12.01 4.71
CA MET A 95 22.37 -13.06 3.71
C MET A 95 23.82 -13.52 3.58
N GLY A 96 24.15 -14.70 4.08
CA GLY A 96 25.47 -15.32 3.90
C GLY A 96 26.21 -15.70 5.18
N ASP A 97 27.48 -16.08 5.01
CA ASP A 97 28.35 -16.55 6.08
C ASP A 97 28.67 -15.44 7.09
N GLU A 98 28.88 -15.83 8.36
CA GLU A 98 29.30 -14.93 9.44
C GLU A 98 30.51 -14.08 9.02
N GLY A 99 30.38 -12.75 9.14
CA GLY A 99 31.46 -11.79 8.88
C GLY A 99 31.42 -11.06 7.54
N SER A 100 30.49 -11.41 6.64
CA SER A 100 30.30 -10.72 5.35
C SER A 100 29.58 -9.35 5.45
N GLY A 101 28.99 -9.05 6.61
CA GLY A 101 28.19 -7.85 6.84
C GLY A 101 26.80 -7.91 6.19
N PRO A 102 25.89 -6.98 6.50
CA PRO A 102 24.54 -7.03 5.97
C PRO A 102 24.51 -6.70 4.47
N ASP A 103 23.77 -7.50 3.72
CA ASP A 103 23.52 -7.27 2.30
C ASP A 103 22.42 -6.18 2.17
N ILE A 104 22.78 -5.02 1.61
CA ILE A 104 21.86 -3.87 1.57
C ILE A 104 20.97 -3.91 0.33
N TRP A 105 19.66 -3.91 0.54
CA TRP A 105 18.63 -3.89 -0.51
C TRP A 105 17.88 -2.55 -0.52
N PRO A 106 18.03 -1.72 -1.57
CA PRO A 106 17.28 -0.49 -1.69
C PRO A 106 15.80 -0.85 -1.85
N THR A 107 14.97 -0.29 -0.98
CA THR A 107 13.57 -0.66 -0.84
C THR A 107 12.71 0.60 -0.86
N LEU A 108 11.83 0.71 -1.85
CA LEU A 108 10.80 1.75 -1.92
C LEU A 108 9.54 1.19 -1.28
N VAL A 109 9.22 1.65 -0.07
CA VAL A 109 7.94 1.33 0.57
C VAL A 109 6.90 2.33 0.11
N ILE A 110 5.73 1.86 -0.31
CA ILE A 110 4.63 2.66 -0.78
C ILE A 110 3.32 2.27 -0.11
N ASN A 111 2.57 3.30 0.28
CA ASN A 111 1.13 3.18 0.49
C ASN A 111 0.42 3.89 -0.67
N PRO A 112 -0.21 3.14 -1.59
CA PRO A 112 -0.81 3.71 -2.79
C PRO A 112 -2.17 4.36 -2.54
N HIS A 113 -2.80 4.07 -1.40
CA HIS A 113 -4.17 4.47 -1.09
C HIS A 113 -4.25 4.82 0.40
N LEU A 114 -3.82 6.03 0.77
CA LEU A 114 -3.85 6.45 2.18
C LEU A 114 -5.29 6.45 2.73
N GLU A 115 -6.24 6.98 1.95
CA GLU A 115 -7.63 7.14 2.36
C GLU A 115 -8.53 6.00 1.89
N GLY A 116 -7.95 4.93 1.36
CA GLY A 116 -8.69 3.82 0.75
C GLY A 116 -8.11 2.47 1.15
N VAL A 117 -8.96 1.55 1.58
CA VAL A 117 -8.58 0.17 1.83
C VAL A 117 -9.44 -0.77 0.99
N ARG A 118 -8.80 -1.73 0.32
CA ARG A 118 -9.52 -2.78 -0.39
C ARG A 118 -10.12 -3.75 0.61
N LEU A 119 -11.35 -4.14 0.33
CA LEU A 119 -12.03 -5.22 1.03
C LEU A 119 -11.97 -6.48 0.18
N ARG A 120 -12.25 -7.61 0.80
CA ARG A 120 -12.47 -8.87 0.11
C ARG A 120 -13.56 -9.63 0.86
N GLN A 121 -14.40 -10.32 0.10
CA GLN A 121 -15.34 -11.26 0.67
C GLN A 121 -14.78 -12.68 0.50
N SER A 122 -14.77 -13.45 1.58
CA SER A 122 -14.47 -14.87 1.55
C SER A 122 -15.59 -15.66 0.86
N ALA A 123 -15.32 -16.91 0.47
CA ALA A 123 -16.34 -17.80 -0.09
C ALA A 123 -17.54 -18.04 0.85
N ALA A 124 -17.34 -17.88 2.16
CA ALA A 124 -18.40 -17.97 3.17
C ALA A 124 -19.17 -16.66 3.38
N GLY A 125 -18.87 -15.60 2.61
CA GLY A 125 -19.55 -14.31 2.71
C GLY A 125 -18.97 -13.35 3.76
N ALA A 126 -17.96 -13.76 4.54
CA ALA A 126 -17.33 -12.88 5.53
C ALA A 126 -16.38 -11.87 4.87
N TRP A 127 -16.46 -10.60 5.27
CA TRP A 127 -15.59 -9.52 4.80
C TRP A 127 -14.24 -9.52 5.55
N THR A 128 -13.17 -9.15 4.85
CA THR A 128 -11.84 -8.90 5.43
C THR A 128 -11.15 -7.75 4.69
N VAL A 129 -10.08 -7.20 5.27
CA VAL A 129 -9.18 -6.30 4.51
C VAL A 129 -8.42 -7.12 3.46
N GLY A 130 -8.48 -6.67 2.21
CA GLY A 130 -7.93 -7.36 1.03
C GLY A 130 -6.64 -6.75 0.47
N THR A 131 -6.03 -5.76 1.12
CA THR A 131 -4.84 -5.07 0.57
C THR A 131 -3.69 -6.02 0.25
N MET A 132 -3.36 -6.95 1.16
CA MET A 132 -2.25 -7.88 0.94
C MET A 132 -2.57 -8.90 -0.15
N ASP A 133 -3.84 -9.27 -0.31
CA ASP A 133 -4.26 -10.16 -1.40
C ASP A 133 -4.06 -9.49 -2.76
N TYR A 134 -4.41 -8.21 -2.88
CA TYR A 134 -4.13 -7.45 -4.10
C TYR A 134 -2.62 -7.34 -4.37
N GLY A 135 -1.80 -7.12 -3.34
CA GLY A 135 -0.34 -7.18 -3.48
C GLY A 135 0.14 -8.53 -4.04
N ARG A 136 -0.44 -9.65 -3.58
CA ARG A 136 -0.13 -11.00 -4.08
C ARG A 136 -0.60 -11.23 -5.51
N GLU A 137 -1.76 -10.69 -5.90
CA GLU A 137 -2.25 -10.72 -7.29
C GLU A 137 -1.30 -9.98 -8.24
N LEU A 138 -0.59 -8.96 -7.74
CA LEU A 138 0.48 -8.26 -8.44
C LEU A 138 1.82 -9.00 -8.41
N GLY A 139 1.88 -10.20 -7.82
CA GLY A 139 3.07 -11.04 -7.73
C GLY A 139 4.01 -10.70 -6.55
N LEU A 140 3.60 -9.82 -5.64
CA LEU A 140 4.35 -9.51 -4.41
C LEU A 140 4.13 -10.59 -3.35
N ALA A 141 5.04 -10.70 -2.39
CA ALA A 141 4.97 -11.66 -1.31
C ALA A 141 5.30 -11.02 0.04
N THR A 142 4.55 -11.39 1.07
CA THR A 142 4.91 -11.07 2.46
C THR A 142 6.05 -11.98 2.91
N LEU A 143 6.82 -11.57 3.93
CA LEU A 143 7.86 -12.45 4.50
C LEU A 143 7.29 -13.81 4.94
N GLY A 144 7.97 -14.87 4.53
CA GLY A 144 7.62 -16.26 4.81
C GLY A 144 8.58 -17.22 4.09
N PRO A 145 8.34 -18.54 4.21
CA PRO A 145 9.22 -19.57 3.65
C PRO A 145 9.45 -19.44 2.14
N ASP A 146 8.46 -18.89 1.41
CA ASP A 146 8.50 -18.76 -0.04
C ASP A 146 8.99 -17.38 -0.52
N PHE A 147 9.35 -16.48 0.40
CA PHE A 147 9.85 -15.15 0.04
C PHE A 147 11.31 -15.23 -0.42
N VAL A 148 11.56 -14.77 -1.65
CA VAL A 148 12.89 -14.71 -2.26
C VAL A 148 13.09 -13.31 -2.81
N ILE A 149 13.97 -12.53 -2.17
CA ILE A 149 14.08 -11.10 -2.44
C ILE A 149 14.69 -10.77 -3.80
N ASP A 150 15.61 -11.60 -4.31
CA ASP A 150 16.32 -11.33 -5.56
C ASP A 150 15.57 -11.84 -6.80
N ARG A 151 14.42 -12.48 -6.61
CA ARG A 151 13.59 -12.98 -7.69
C ARG A 151 12.70 -11.85 -8.23
N PRO A 152 12.80 -11.51 -9.53
CA PRO A 152 11.90 -10.53 -10.13
C PRO A 152 10.44 -10.93 -9.97
N VAL A 153 9.59 -9.94 -9.70
CA VAL A 153 8.14 -10.13 -9.68
C VAL A 153 7.69 -10.67 -11.04
N ARG A 154 6.93 -11.75 -11.03
CA ARG A 154 6.44 -12.37 -12.26
C ARG A 154 5.43 -11.45 -12.93
N ALA A 155 5.51 -11.39 -14.26
CA ALA A 155 4.48 -10.73 -15.05
C ALA A 155 3.12 -11.43 -14.84
N THR A 156 2.07 -10.66 -14.61
CA THR A 156 0.69 -11.14 -14.53
C THR A 156 -0.14 -10.43 -15.59
N ALA A 157 -1.03 -11.18 -16.27
CA ALA A 157 -2.02 -10.65 -17.21
C ALA A 157 -1.49 -9.59 -18.22
N GLY A 158 -0.34 -9.86 -18.87
CA GLY A 158 0.20 -8.98 -19.91
C GLY A 158 0.95 -7.75 -19.40
N TYR A 159 1.25 -7.69 -18.10
CA TYR A 159 1.97 -6.61 -17.48
C TYR A 159 3.28 -7.07 -16.84
N THR A 160 4.37 -6.34 -17.10
CA THR A 160 5.70 -6.62 -16.51
C THR A 160 6.06 -5.54 -15.49
N PRO A 161 6.06 -5.86 -14.19
CA PRO A 161 6.55 -4.97 -13.15
C PRO A 161 7.99 -4.57 -13.42
N LYS A 162 8.28 -3.27 -13.31
CA LYS A 162 9.60 -2.72 -13.62
C LYS A 162 9.89 -1.48 -12.81
N SER A 163 11.18 -1.17 -12.70
CA SER A 163 11.65 0.12 -12.24
C SER A 163 12.42 0.84 -13.35
N LEU A 164 12.41 2.16 -13.34
CA LEU A 164 13.14 3.01 -14.28
C LEU A 164 13.92 4.03 -13.47
N LEU A 165 15.21 4.15 -13.72
CA LEU A 165 16.08 5.11 -13.07
C LEU A 165 16.54 6.16 -14.09
N ILE A 166 16.04 7.40 -13.96
CA ILE A 166 16.47 8.54 -14.78
C ILE A 166 17.08 9.59 -13.85
N GLY A 167 18.38 9.83 -14.01
CA GLY A 167 19.13 10.70 -13.11
C GLY A 167 19.09 10.17 -11.68
N SER A 168 18.40 10.88 -10.80
CA SER A 168 18.16 10.51 -9.40
C SER A 168 16.71 10.10 -9.11
N THR A 169 15.87 9.98 -10.14
CA THR A 169 14.45 9.63 -9.98
C THR A 169 14.24 8.16 -10.34
N VAL A 170 13.63 7.43 -9.41
CA VAL A 170 13.19 6.05 -9.60
C VAL A 170 11.69 6.07 -9.80
N THR A 171 11.24 5.58 -10.94
CA THR A 171 9.83 5.30 -11.20
C THR A 171 9.62 3.80 -11.08
N VAL A 172 8.66 3.37 -10.28
CA VAL A 172 8.20 1.99 -10.21
C VAL A 172 6.85 1.89 -10.90
N THR A 173 6.61 0.77 -11.58
CA THR A 173 5.34 0.52 -12.25
C THR A 173 4.91 -0.92 -11.94
N ILE A 174 3.68 -1.09 -11.47
CA ILE A 174 3.07 -2.39 -11.16
C ILE A 174 1.60 -2.42 -11.62
N GLY A 175 1.15 -3.54 -12.18
CA GLY A 175 -0.19 -3.68 -12.76
C GLY A 175 -0.47 -2.71 -13.93
N LEU A 176 -1.69 -2.75 -14.46
CA LEU A 176 -2.03 -2.11 -15.74
C LEU A 176 -1.90 -0.58 -15.79
N ALA A 177 -1.90 0.12 -14.64
CA ALA A 177 -1.90 1.58 -14.61
C ALA A 177 -1.28 2.19 -13.35
N GLN A 178 -0.67 1.41 -12.44
CA GLN A 178 -0.13 1.98 -11.21
C GLN A 178 1.34 2.32 -11.38
N GLN A 179 1.61 3.62 -11.33
CA GLN A 179 2.95 4.18 -11.47
C GLN A 179 3.20 5.17 -10.35
N TRP A 180 4.35 5.03 -9.69
CA TRP A 180 4.78 5.95 -8.65
C TRP A 180 6.24 6.30 -8.84
N SER A 181 6.59 7.55 -8.55
CA SER A 181 7.94 8.04 -8.75
C SER A 181 8.48 8.62 -7.45
N TRP A 182 9.67 8.19 -7.08
CA TRP A 182 10.43 8.72 -5.97
C TRP A 182 11.69 9.41 -6.50
N SER A 183 12.04 10.55 -5.92
CA SER A 183 13.26 11.29 -6.31
C SER A 183 14.28 11.28 -5.17
N GLY A 184 15.42 10.64 -5.43
CA GLY A 184 16.57 10.54 -4.54
C GLY A 184 17.64 11.59 -4.77
N ALA A 185 17.28 12.77 -5.29
CA ALA A 185 18.24 13.82 -5.64
C ALA A 185 19.23 14.16 -4.51
N ASN A 186 18.82 13.96 -3.25
CA ASN A 186 19.62 14.26 -2.06
C ASN A 186 20.24 13.02 -1.40
N GLU A 187 20.12 11.82 -1.99
CA GLU A 187 20.50 10.56 -1.34
C GLU A 187 21.25 9.62 -2.32
N PRO A 188 22.47 9.99 -2.76
CA PRO A 188 23.22 9.28 -3.79
C PRO A 188 23.54 7.81 -3.46
N GLN A 189 23.61 7.47 -2.17
CA GLN A 189 23.82 6.10 -1.69
C GLN A 189 22.72 5.13 -2.16
N PHE A 190 21.47 5.57 -2.23
CA PHE A 190 20.37 4.71 -2.71
C PHE A 190 20.53 4.42 -4.20
N ILE A 191 20.89 5.44 -4.99
CA ILE A 191 21.12 5.29 -6.43
C ILE A 191 22.27 4.31 -6.70
N ALA A 192 23.35 4.38 -5.91
CA ALA A 192 24.46 3.44 -6.01
C ALA A 192 24.02 2.00 -5.72
N HIS A 193 23.21 1.77 -4.67
CA HIS A 193 22.67 0.45 -4.35
C HIS A 193 21.72 -0.07 -5.42
N ILE A 194 20.84 0.78 -5.98
CA ILE A 194 19.91 0.40 -7.05
C ILE A 194 20.69 -0.06 -8.29
N LYS A 195 21.71 0.70 -8.70
CA LYS A 195 22.59 0.33 -9.82
C LYS A 195 23.34 -0.97 -9.55
N LYS A 196 23.90 -1.13 -8.34
CA LYS A 196 24.62 -2.36 -7.94
C LYS A 196 23.71 -3.59 -8.02
N ARG A 197 22.43 -3.47 -7.65
CA ARG A 197 21.45 -4.55 -7.68
C ARG A 197 20.81 -4.78 -9.04
N GLY A 198 20.94 -3.83 -9.97
CA GLY A 198 20.19 -3.85 -11.22
C GLY A 198 18.68 -3.71 -11.02
N GLY A 199 18.23 -3.09 -9.93
CA GLY A 199 16.82 -3.00 -9.57
C GLY A 199 16.57 -2.49 -8.16
N ILE A 200 15.31 -2.55 -7.75
CA ILE A 200 14.84 -2.09 -6.43
C ILE A 200 13.80 -3.05 -5.88
N VAL A 201 13.72 -3.16 -4.55
CA VAL A 201 12.61 -3.85 -3.88
C VAL A 201 11.45 -2.87 -3.71
N LEU A 202 10.27 -3.26 -4.16
CA LEU A 202 9.02 -2.56 -3.84
C LEU A 202 8.42 -3.17 -2.59
N GLY A 203 8.10 -2.35 -1.58
CA GLY A 203 7.25 -2.74 -0.45
C GLY A 203 5.88 -2.09 -0.58
N TYR A 204 4.81 -2.87 -0.65
CA TYR A 204 3.43 -2.41 -0.84
C TYR A 204 2.61 -2.61 0.44
N THR A 205 1.88 -1.58 0.89
CA THR A 205 1.12 -1.64 2.15
C THR A 205 -0.01 -0.63 2.23
N THR A 206 -1.03 -0.88 3.06
CA THR A 206 -1.97 0.14 3.56
C THR A 206 -1.91 0.32 5.07
N ALA A 207 -1.25 -0.60 5.78
CA ALA A 207 -1.26 -0.68 7.24
C ALA A 207 -0.37 0.40 7.89
N VAL A 208 0.49 1.04 7.09
CA VAL A 208 1.48 2.01 7.55
C VAL A 208 1.51 3.21 6.62
N HIS A 209 1.81 4.36 7.21
CA HIS A 209 2.11 5.58 6.49
C HIS A 209 3.61 5.67 6.25
N PRO A 210 4.11 5.59 5.00
CA PRO A 210 5.56 5.52 4.76
C PRO A 210 6.36 6.69 5.32
N GLU A 211 5.78 7.90 5.38
CA GLU A 211 6.49 9.06 5.97
C GLU A 211 6.75 8.90 7.48
N HIS A 212 5.96 8.08 8.17
CA HIS A 212 6.16 7.81 9.60
C HIS A 212 7.26 6.76 9.86
N MET A 213 7.80 6.11 8.82
CA MET A 213 8.87 5.12 8.97
C MET A 213 10.24 5.78 9.19
N THR A 214 10.43 6.40 10.35
CA THR A 214 11.62 7.21 10.64
C THR A 214 12.84 6.40 11.07
N SER A 215 12.64 5.15 11.46
CA SER A 215 13.67 4.24 11.97
C SER A 215 13.56 2.85 11.35
N TYR A 216 14.58 2.02 11.58
CA TYR A 216 14.54 0.60 11.20
C TYR A 216 13.44 -0.16 11.94
N GLU A 217 13.17 0.19 13.20
CA GLU A 217 12.09 -0.41 14.02
C GLU A 217 10.72 -0.18 13.36
N ASP A 218 10.47 1.05 12.89
CA ASP A 218 9.21 1.42 12.22
C ASP A 218 8.98 0.63 10.92
N PHE A 219 10.05 0.17 10.30
CA PHE A 219 10.00 -0.66 9.10
C PHE A 219 9.85 -2.14 9.42
N ILE A 220 10.67 -2.68 10.34
CA ILE A 220 10.75 -4.12 10.57
C ILE A 220 9.51 -4.67 11.29
N GLN A 221 8.84 -3.87 12.13
CA GLN A 221 7.64 -4.30 12.84
C GLN A 221 6.49 -4.68 11.87
N PRO A 222 6.08 -3.81 10.92
CA PRO A 222 5.11 -4.18 9.88
C PRO A 222 5.55 -5.36 8.99
N VAL A 223 6.85 -5.45 8.70
CA VAL A 223 7.43 -6.55 7.92
C VAL A 223 7.18 -7.89 8.62
N VAL A 224 7.50 -7.98 9.92
CA VAL A 224 7.30 -9.19 10.75
C VAL A 224 5.81 -9.53 10.89
N ARG A 225 4.94 -8.51 10.98
CA ARG A 225 3.48 -8.67 11.02
C ARG A 225 2.86 -9.04 9.68
N ARG A 226 3.66 -9.12 8.61
CA ARG A 226 3.22 -9.40 7.23
C ARG A 226 2.22 -8.35 6.71
N GLU A 227 2.41 -7.11 7.14
CA GLU A 227 1.60 -5.95 6.75
C GLU A 227 2.20 -5.20 5.53
N ILE A 228 3.34 -5.68 5.03
CA ILE A 228 3.98 -5.19 3.79
C ILE A 228 4.25 -6.39 2.88
N ALA A 229 3.84 -6.27 1.61
CA ALA A 229 4.15 -7.23 0.56
C ALA A 229 5.32 -6.72 -0.28
N PHE A 230 6.33 -7.56 -0.53
CA PHE A 230 7.57 -7.19 -1.17
C PHE A 230 7.73 -7.85 -2.54
N GLY A 231 8.49 -7.21 -3.43
CA GLY A 231 8.90 -7.81 -4.70
C GLY A 231 10.01 -7.04 -5.37
N PHE A 232 10.93 -7.74 -6.03
CA PHE A 232 12.02 -7.11 -6.75
C PHE A 232 11.61 -6.68 -8.16
N LEU A 233 11.88 -5.42 -8.45
CA LEU A 233 11.61 -4.77 -9.72
C LEU A 233 12.94 -4.48 -10.42
N PRO A 234 13.30 -5.24 -11.46
CA PRO A 234 14.52 -4.98 -12.20
C PRO A 234 14.47 -3.60 -12.87
N LEU A 235 15.64 -2.99 -13.05
CA LEU A 235 15.77 -1.80 -13.87
C LEU A 235 15.42 -2.15 -15.32
N ALA A 236 14.51 -1.40 -15.91
CA ALA A 236 14.27 -1.41 -17.33
C ALA A 236 15.55 -0.98 -18.06
N ALA A 237 15.88 -1.71 -19.13
CA ALA A 237 16.96 -1.37 -20.05
C ALA A 237 16.64 -0.09 -20.83
#